data_AF-A0A8B9FS66-F1
#
_entry.id   AF-A0A8B9FS66-F1
#
_cell.length_a   1.000
_cell.length_b   1.000
_cell.length_c   1.000
_cell.angle_alpha   90.00
_cell.angle_beta   90.00
_cell.angle_gamma   90.00
#
_symmetry.space_group_name_H-M   'P 1'
#
loop_
_entity.id
_entity.type
_entity.pdbx_description
1 polymer ?
#
loop_
_entity_poly.entity_id
_entity_poly.type
_entity_poly.pdbx_seq_one_letter_code
_entity_poly.pdbx_strand_id
1 'polypeptide(L)' 'KVKKTLHFCKILGMSCSTSIKDIRKAYQKLVLQLHPDKNPDNSWGQKFQDLGAAYEVLSDEEKRKQYNAYHEKD' A
#
# COMPACT_ATOMS: atom_id res chain seq x y z
N LYS A 1 12.76 -8.10 9.06
CA LYS A 1 11.88 -9.23 8.64
C LYS A 1 10.94 -8.80 7.51
N VAL A 2 10.79 -9.60 6.43
CA VAL A 2 9.83 -9.49 5.27
C VAL A 2 8.36 -9.11 5.62
N LYS A 3 8.02 -9.10 6.90
CA LYS A 3 6.71 -8.77 7.49
C LYS A 3 6.14 -7.40 7.09
N LYS A 4 6.97 -6.38 6.83
CA LYS A 4 6.48 -5.02 6.57
C LYS A 4 5.99 -4.81 5.14
N THR A 5 6.67 -5.41 4.15
CA THR A 5 6.19 -5.42 2.76
C THR A 5 4.92 -6.26 2.61
N LEU A 6 4.85 -7.41 3.30
CA LEU A 6 3.63 -8.21 3.42
C LEU A 6 2.45 -7.42 4.03
N HIS A 7 2.74 -6.48 4.94
CA HIS A 7 1.74 -5.61 5.53
C HIS A 7 1.16 -4.62 4.50
N PHE A 8 2.01 -3.97 3.68
CA PHE A 8 1.56 -3.09 2.61
C PHE A 8 0.74 -3.80 1.53
N CYS A 9 1.16 -5.00 1.12
CA CYS A 9 0.38 -5.81 0.19
C CYS A 9 -0.99 -6.17 0.80
N LYS A 10 -1.04 -6.50 2.10
CA LYS A 10 -2.30 -6.74 2.83
C LYS A 10 -3.19 -5.50 2.91
N ILE A 11 -2.64 -4.30 3.11
CA ILE A 11 -3.38 -3.03 3.11
C ILE A 11 -4.08 -2.80 1.77
N LEU A 12 -3.40 -3.12 0.66
CA LEU A 12 -3.97 -3.05 -0.68
C LEU A 12 -4.90 -4.23 -1.01
N GLY A 13 -4.97 -5.25 -0.13
CA GLY A 13 -5.74 -6.48 -0.37
C GLY A 13 -5.16 -7.36 -1.48
N MET A 14 -3.86 -7.27 -1.75
CA MET A 14 -3.18 -7.96 -2.86
C MET A 14 -2.05 -8.86 -2.36
N SER A 15 -1.61 -9.77 -3.23
CA SER A 15 -0.38 -10.52 -2.98
C SER A 15 0.83 -9.63 -3.25
N CYS A 16 1.94 -9.83 -2.53
CA CYS A 16 3.18 -9.14 -2.88
C CYS A 16 3.71 -9.56 -4.24
N SER A 17 3.32 -10.69 -4.80
CA SER A 17 3.69 -11.08 -6.17
C SER A 17 2.94 -10.29 -7.25
N THR A 18 2.03 -9.38 -6.89
CA THR A 18 1.20 -8.62 -7.82
C THR A 18 2.01 -7.55 -8.59
N SER A 19 1.62 -7.31 -9.85
CA SER A 19 2.29 -6.36 -10.75
C SER A 19 2.03 -4.89 -10.35
N ILE A 20 2.93 -3.98 -10.74
CA ILE A 20 2.76 -2.53 -10.51
C ILE A 20 1.42 -2.02 -11.08
N LYS A 21 0.99 -2.53 -12.24
CA LYS A 21 -0.30 -2.17 -12.86
C LYS A 21 -1.47 -2.51 -11.96
N ASP A 22 -1.43 -3.67 -11.33
CA ASP A 22 -2.50 -4.13 -10.44
C ASP A 22 -2.47 -3.38 -9.10
N ILE A 23 -1.29 -3.10 -8.55
CA ILE A 23 -1.10 -2.23 -7.38
C ILE A 23 -1.75 -0.87 -7.59
N ARG A 24 -1.52 -0.25 -8.76
CA ARG A 24 -2.14 1.03 -9.12
C ARG A 24 -3.65 0.94 -9.24
N LYS A 25 -4.18 -0.12 -9.84
CA LYS A 25 -5.64 -0.35 -9.93
C LYS A 25 -6.28 -0.52 -8.55
N ALA A 26 -5.67 -1.32 -7.67
CA ALA A 26 -6.19 -1.51 -6.32
C ALA A 26 -6.14 -0.23 -5.48
N TYR A 27 -5.03 0.52 -5.57
CA TYR A 27 -4.90 1.83 -4.95
C TYR A 27 -6.03 2.77 -5.36
N GLN A 28 -6.27 2.93 -6.67
CA GLN A 28 -7.37 3.77 -7.17
C GLN A 28 -8.73 3.31 -6.66
N LYS A 29 -8.98 2.00 -6.65
CA LYS A 29 -10.24 1.43 -6.15
C LYS A 29 -10.44 1.69 -4.66
N LEU A 30 -9.37 1.65 -3.86
CA LEU A 30 -9.41 1.93 -2.43
C LEU A 30 -9.57 3.42 -2.15
N VAL A 31 -8.86 4.31 -2.85
CA VAL A 31 -9.05 5.76 -2.73
C VAL A 31 -10.49 6.18 -3.01
N LEU A 32 -11.13 5.60 -4.03
CA LEU A 32 -12.54 5.86 -4.34
C LEU A 32 -13.50 5.33 -3.26
N GLN A 33 -13.16 4.21 -2.60
CA GLN A 33 -13.94 3.66 -1.50
C GLN A 33 -13.76 4.46 -0.20
N LEU A 34 -12.56 5.01 0.00
CA LEU A 34 -12.17 5.79 1.18
C LEU A 34 -12.34 7.30 0.98
N HIS A 35 -12.98 7.71 -0.13
CA HIS A 35 -13.08 9.13 -0.47
C HIS A 35 -13.81 9.89 0.66
N PRO A 36 -13.28 11.05 1.11
CA PRO A 36 -13.81 11.79 2.26
C PRO A 36 -15.26 12.24 2.06
N ASP A 37 -15.65 12.53 0.81
CA ASP A 37 -17.04 12.85 0.45
C ASP A 37 -18.02 11.71 0.76
N LYS A 38 -17.57 10.45 0.66
CA LYS A 38 -18.40 9.27 0.94
C LYS A 38 -18.25 8.74 2.36
N ASN A 39 -17.18 9.13 3.05
CA ASN A 39 -16.90 8.75 4.43
C ASN A 39 -16.49 10.00 5.22
N PRO A 40 -17.46 10.80 5.70
CA PRO A 40 -17.21 11.99 6.50
C PRO A 40 -16.62 11.66 7.88
N ASP A 41 -16.69 10.38 8.29
CA ASP A 41 -16.14 9.89 9.54
C ASP A 41 -14.61 9.72 9.37
N ASN A 42 -13.82 10.49 10.11
CA ASN A 42 -12.34 10.46 10.08
C ASN A 42 -11.69 9.10 10.43
N SER A 43 -12.47 8.05 10.61
CA SER A 43 -12.06 6.67 10.91
C SER A 43 -11.18 6.06 9.80
N TRP A 44 -11.15 6.64 8.60
CA TRP A 44 -10.36 6.16 7.47
C TRP A 44 -9.03 6.89 7.27
N GLY A 45 -8.78 7.99 7.98
CA GLY A 45 -7.57 8.81 7.78
C GLY A 45 -6.28 7.99 7.95
N GLN A 46 -6.24 7.12 8.97
CA GLN A 46 -5.08 6.26 9.23
C GLN A 46 -4.92 5.18 8.14
N LYS A 47 -6.02 4.57 7.69
CA LYS A 47 -6.00 3.62 6.57
C LYS A 47 -5.58 4.28 5.26
N PHE A 48 -5.94 5.56 5.06
CA PHE A 48 -5.55 6.32 3.87
C PHE A 48 -4.07 6.67 3.88
N GLN A 49 -3.51 7.02 5.05
CA GLN A 49 -2.07 7.20 5.23
C GLN A 49 -1.30 5.90 4.96
N ASP A 50 -1.76 4.78 5.52
CA ASP A 50 -1.17 3.45 5.27
C ASP A 50 -1.26 3.06 3.79
N LEU A 51 -2.36 3.37 3.12
CA LEU A 51 -2.57 3.13 1.70
C LEU A 51 -1.59 3.93 0.83
N GLY A 52 -1.38 5.20 1.17
CA GLY A 52 -0.42 6.08 0.49
C GLY A 52 1.02 5.57 0.66
N ALA A 53 1.41 5.21 1.88
CA ALA A 53 2.73 4.65 2.17
C ALA A 53 2.96 3.31 1.43
N ALA A 54 1.94 2.45 1.41
CA ALA A 54 1.98 1.18 0.67
C ALA A 54 2.19 1.42 -0.82
N TYR A 55 1.44 2.35 -1.41
CA TYR A 55 1.57 2.67 -2.83
C TYR A 55 2.91 3.31 -3.16
N GLU A 56 3.43 4.23 -2.36
CA GLU A 56 4.72 4.88 -2.61
C GLU A 56 5.88 3.86 -2.68
N VAL A 57 5.83 2.84 -1.83
CA VAL A 57 6.85 1.77 -1.80
C VAL A 57 6.62 0.73 -2.89
N LEU A 58 5.37 0.30 -3.12
CA LEU A 58 5.06 -0.82 -4.01
C LEU A 58 4.89 -0.42 -5.48
N SER A 59 4.58 0.85 -5.77
CA SER A 59 4.40 1.35 -7.14
C SER A 59 5.69 1.45 -7.94
N ASP A 60 6.84 1.42 -7.25
CA ASP A 60 8.16 1.53 -7.84
C ASP A 60 8.97 0.27 -7.50
N GLU A 61 9.47 -0.43 -8.51
CA GLU A 61 10.19 -1.68 -8.32
C GLU A 61 11.52 -1.47 -7.58
N GLU A 62 12.19 -0.34 -7.81
CA GLU A 62 13.43 0.01 -7.15
C GLU A 62 13.19 0.36 -5.67
N LYS A 63 12.20 1.21 -5.39
CA LYS A 63 11.80 1.51 -3.99
C LYS A 63 11.36 0.25 -3.26
N ARG A 64 10.61 -0.63 -3.93
CA ARG A 64 10.19 -1.91 -3.35
C ARG A 64 11.37 -2.80 -3.02
N LYS A 65 12.36 -2.90 -3.91
CA LYS A 65 13.61 -3.65 -3.67
C LYS A 65 14.42 -3.03 -2.54
N GLN A 66 14.59 -1.71 -2.54
CA GLN A 66 15.29 -0.98 -1.49
C GLN A 66 14.59 -1.15 -0.15
N TYR A 67 13.28 -1.00 -0.09
CA TYR A 67 12.48 -1.18 1.12
C TYR A 67 12.58 -2.61 1.65
N ASN A 68 12.51 -3.61 0.76
CA ASN A 68 12.77 -5.00 1.13
C ASN A 68 14.17 -5.17 1.72
N ALA A 69 15.21 -4.65 1.05
CA ALA A 69 16.60 -4.79 1.48
C ALA A 69 16.92 -4.03 2.79
N TYR A 70 16.35 -2.85 2.99
CA TYR A 70 16.53 -2.04 4.20
C TYR A 70 15.87 -2.69 5.42
N HIS A 71 14.71 -3.32 5.22
CA HIS A 71 13.94 -3.97 6.29
C HIS A 71 14.20 -5.48 6.42
N GLU A 72 15.14 -6.03 5.66
CA GLU A 72 15.64 -7.40 5.80
C GLU A 72 16.69 -7.53 6.92
N LYS A 73 17.34 -6.41 7.32
CA LYS A 73 18.46 -6.40 8.28
C LYS A 73 18.09 -6.24 9.77
N ASP A 74 16.81 -6.09 10.12
CA ASP A 74 16.31 -6.07 11.52
C ASP A 74 15.39 -7.27 11.85
#